data_AF-A0A1I7VDR3-F1
#
_entry.id   AF-A0A1I7VDR3-F1
#
_cell.length_a   1.000
_cell.length_b   1.000
_cell.length_c   1.000
_cell.angle_alpha   90.00
_cell.angle_beta   90.00
_cell.angle_gamma   90.00
#
_symmetry.space_group_name_H-M   'P 1'
#
loop_
_entity.id
_entity.type
_entity.pdbx_description
1 polymer ?
#
loop_
_entity_poly.entity_id
_entity_poly.type
_entity_poly.pdbx_seq_one_letter_code
_entity_poly.pdbx_strand_id
1 'polypeptide(L)'
;MSTSGVSVNVDVQRSFQRLSDSKEYRYILFKIEDREVVVEAAVAQDELDLTVDDYETNSKEAFGRFVEDLRQRTDNFKDCRYAVFDFKFTCSRVGAGTSKMDKIVFLQICPDGASIKKKMVYASSASAIKASLGTEKIIQFQASGVKVDASCKKAYDELHQKHQHSYIIFRISDDDTTIIVDKVGSKNAPYSEFVEEIRKSVGDGKECRYAAVDVEVQVQRQGTDAASRLTKVVFVQYCPDEAPVRRRMLYASSVRALKATLGLESLMQVQASDISDIDEKAIKHELMSHQRT
;
A
#
# COMPACT_ATOMS: atom_id res chain seq x y z
N MET A 1 12.78 -8.35 -14.47
CA MET A 1 11.69 -9.13 -13.85
C MET A 1 12.32 -10.09 -12.86
N SER A 2 12.20 -9.80 -11.57
CA SER A 2 12.85 -10.56 -10.49
C SER A 2 11.95 -11.72 -10.08
N THR A 3 11.99 -12.83 -10.82
CA THR A 3 11.26 -14.04 -10.48
C THR A 3 12.04 -14.82 -9.42
N SER A 4 11.42 -14.99 -8.26
CA SER A 4 11.93 -15.75 -7.09
C SER A 4 12.15 -17.25 -7.35
N GLY A 5 11.95 -17.72 -8.59
CA GLY A 5 12.04 -19.14 -8.95
C GLY A 5 10.92 -20.00 -8.35
N VAL A 6 9.85 -19.39 -7.84
CA VAL A 6 8.70 -20.09 -7.25
C VAL A 6 7.65 -20.39 -8.31
N SER A 7 7.30 -21.66 -8.48
CA SER A 7 6.23 -22.12 -9.37
C SER A 7 4.86 -22.00 -8.68
N VAL A 8 3.80 -21.97 -9.49
CA VAL A 8 2.41 -21.98 -8.98
C VAL A 8 1.79 -23.30 -9.38
N ASN A 9 1.31 -24.06 -8.41
CA ASN A 9 0.66 -25.33 -8.66
C ASN A 9 -0.65 -25.13 -9.45
N VAL A 10 -0.96 -26.04 -10.37
CA VAL A 10 -2.16 -25.97 -11.22
C VAL A 10 -3.46 -25.97 -10.38
N ASP A 11 -3.45 -26.62 -9.22
CA ASP A 11 -4.60 -26.66 -8.32
C ASP A 11 -4.96 -25.29 -7.73
N VAL A 12 -4.00 -24.34 -7.68
CA VAL A 12 -4.25 -22.95 -7.28
C VAL A 12 -5.18 -22.26 -8.28
N GLN A 13 -4.91 -22.43 -9.57
CA GLN A 13 -5.74 -21.86 -10.64
C GLN A 13 -7.12 -22.49 -10.67
N ARG A 14 -7.21 -23.82 -10.53
CA ARG A 14 -8.49 -24.54 -10.50
C ARG A 14 -9.35 -24.12 -9.30
N SER A 15 -8.75 -24.02 -8.12
CA SER A 15 -9.46 -23.58 -6.92
C SER A 15 -9.94 -22.13 -7.03
N PHE A 16 -9.12 -21.26 -7.62
CA PHE A 16 -9.52 -19.87 -7.88
C PHE A 16 -10.66 -19.75 -8.89
N GLN A 17 -10.67 -20.54 -9.97
CA GLN A 17 -11.77 -20.56 -10.93
C GLN A 17 -13.09 -20.97 -10.26
N ARG A 18 -13.07 -21.95 -9.35
CA ARG A 18 -14.25 -22.35 -8.56
C ARG A 18 -14.74 -21.25 -7.63
N LEU A 19 -13.84 -20.43 -7.09
CA LEU A 19 -14.21 -19.23 -6.31
C LEU A 19 -14.78 -18.11 -7.19
N SER A 20 -14.15 -17.82 -8.33
CA SER A 20 -14.55 -16.74 -9.25
C SER A 20 -15.87 -17.03 -9.98
N ASP A 21 -15.96 -18.20 -10.59
CA ASP A 21 -17.01 -18.49 -11.56
C ASP A 21 -18.17 -19.27 -10.92
N SER A 22 -17.85 -20.22 -10.04
CA SER A 22 -18.86 -21.03 -9.35
C SER A 22 -19.28 -20.47 -7.98
N LYS A 23 -18.55 -19.47 -7.45
CA LYS A 23 -18.77 -18.87 -6.11
C LYS A 23 -18.92 -19.90 -4.98
N GLU A 24 -18.27 -21.05 -5.16
CA GLU A 24 -18.37 -22.19 -4.24
C GLU A 24 -17.60 -21.93 -2.94
N TYR A 25 -16.46 -21.25 -3.06
CA TYR A 25 -15.59 -20.90 -1.95
C TYR A 25 -15.77 -19.46 -1.51
N ARG A 26 -15.76 -19.25 -0.19
CA ARG A 26 -15.77 -17.91 0.40
C ARG A 26 -14.36 -17.34 0.48
N TYR A 27 -13.41 -18.17 0.88
CA TYR A 27 -11.99 -17.83 0.87
C TYR A 27 -11.11 -19.05 0.66
N ILE A 28 -9.92 -18.80 0.13
CA ILE A 28 -8.90 -19.82 -0.12
C ILE A 28 -7.59 -19.32 0.48
N LEU A 29 -6.90 -20.19 1.21
CA LEU A 29 -5.59 -19.98 1.77
C LEU A 29 -4.54 -20.72 0.94
N PHE A 30 -3.43 -20.05 0.68
CA PHE A 30 -2.30 -20.60 -0.05
C PHE A 30 -1.03 -20.47 0.78
N LYS A 31 -0.19 -21.50 0.71
CA LYS A 31 1.15 -21.53 1.30
C LYS A 31 2.20 -21.79 0.23
N ILE A 32 3.43 -21.37 0.50
CA ILE A 32 4.60 -21.74 -0.31
C ILE A 32 5.27 -22.91 0.39
N GLU A 33 5.32 -24.05 -0.28
CA GLU A 33 5.98 -25.28 0.18
C GLU A 33 6.95 -25.72 -0.92
N ASP A 34 8.20 -25.99 -0.57
CA ASP A 34 9.24 -26.43 -1.52
C ASP A 34 9.41 -25.58 -2.80
N ARG A 35 9.25 -24.25 -2.67
CA ARG A 35 9.28 -23.27 -3.78
C ARG A 35 8.13 -23.43 -4.79
N GLU A 36 7.03 -24.03 -4.36
CA GLU A 36 5.77 -24.06 -5.10
C GLU A 36 4.64 -23.46 -4.26
N VAL A 37 3.77 -22.67 -4.89
CA VAL A 37 2.53 -22.20 -4.27
C VAL A 37 1.50 -23.32 -4.32
N VAL A 38 1.02 -23.77 -3.16
CA VAL A 38 0.01 -24.81 -3.03
C VAL A 38 -1.22 -24.30 -2.26
N VAL A 39 -2.38 -24.92 -2.52
CA VAL A 39 -3.62 -24.65 -1.79
C VAL A 39 -3.51 -25.31 -0.41
N GLU A 40 -3.61 -24.52 0.65
CA GLU A 40 -3.58 -25.02 2.02
C GLU A 40 -4.98 -25.33 2.54
N ALA A 41 -5.95 -24.47 2.22
CA ALA A 41 -7.35 -24.64 2.58
C ALA A 41 -8.25 -23.88 1.60
N ALA A 42 -9.42 -24.43 1.32
CA ALA A 42 -10.49 -23.76 0.58
C ALA A 42 -11.77 -23.96 1.37
N VAL A 43 -12.36 -22.87 1.88
CA VAL A 43 -13.53 -22.93 2.76
C VAL A 43 -14.77 -22.52 1.97
N ALA A 44 -15.77 -23.40 1.96
CA ALA A 44 -17.00 -23.18 1.22
C ALA A 44 -17.89 -22.14 1.92
N GLN A 45 -18.80 -21.52 1.16
CA GLN A 45 -19.80 -20.62 1.77
C GLN A 45 -20.72 -21.38 2.74
N ASP A 46 -21.05 -22.63 2.42
CA ASP A 46 -21.99 -23.45 3.19
C ASP A 46 -21.41 -23.93 4.53
N GLU A 47 -20.08 -24.06 4.62
CA GLU A 47 -19.37 -24.45 5.85
C GLU A 47 -19.34 -23.34 6.91
N LEU A 48 -19.74 -22.12 6.56
CA LEU A 48 -19.73 -20.97 7.47
C LEU A 48 -21.05 -20.78 8.23
N ASP A 49 -22.10 -21.56 7.94
CA ASP A 49 -23.43 -21.54 8.60
C ASP A 49 -23.99 -20.11 8.82
N LEU A 50 -23.78 -19.22 7.83
CA LEU A 50 -24.15 -17.81 7.96
C LEU A 50 -25.66 -17.65 7.72
N THR A 51 -26.42 -17.55 8.80
CA THR A 51 -27.90 -17.50 8.82
C THR A 51 -28.49 -16.11 8.55
N VAL A 52 -27.65 -15.08 8.38
CA VAL A 52 -28.08 -13.68 8.30
C VAL A 52 -28.09 -13.18 6.85
N ASP A 53 -29.27 -12.75 6.37
CA ASP A 53 -29.52 -12.21 5.02
C ASP A 53 -28.85 -10.85 4.74
N ASP A 54 -28.34 -10.18 5.78
CA ASP A 54 -27.64 -8.92 5.67
C ASP A 54 -26.18 -9.12 5.19
N TYR A 55 -25.88 -8.57 4.02
CA TYR A 55 -24.62 -8.78 3.30
C TYR A 55 -23.40 -8.17 4.01
N GLU A 56 -23.57 -7.03 4.71
CA GLU A 56 -22.48 -6.40 5.46
C GLU A 56 -22.12 -7.20 6.70
N THR A 57 -23.14 -7.60 7.49
CA THR A 57 -22.95 -8.41 8.69
C THR A 57 -22.38 -9.80 8.35
N ASN A 58 -22.88 -10.43 7.29
CA ASN A 58 -22.38 -11.71 6.77
C ASN A 58 -20.89 -11.64 6.41
N SER A 59 -20.47 -10.62 5.68
CA SER A 59 -19.07 -10.46 5.29
C SER A 59 -18.16 -10.16 6.48
N LYS A 60 -18.64 -9.41 7.48
CA LYS A 60 -17.88 -9.14 8.71
C LYS A 60 -17.66 -10.42 9.53
N GLU A 61 -18.68 -11.25 9.65
CA GLU A 61 -18.60 -12.52 10.37
C GLU A 61 -17.72 -13.54 9.63
N ALA A 62 -17.91 -13.67 8.31
CA ALA A 62 -17.06 -14.50 7.46
C ALA A 62 -15.59 -14.06 7.52
N PHE A 63 -15.33 -12.75 7.55
CA PHE A 63 -13.98 -12.22 7.72
C PHE A 63 -13.43 -12.49 9.12
N GLY A 64 -14.26 -12.43 10.17
CA GLY A 64 -13.87 -12.82 11.52
C GLY A 64 -13.40 -14.27 11.59
N ARG A 65 -14.17 -15.21 11.02
CA ARG A 65 -13.80 -16.63 10.91
C ARG A 65 -12.51 -16.84 10.12
N PHE A 66 -12.36 -16.13 9.01
CA PHE A 66 -11.14 -16.13 8.22
C PHE A 66 -9.92 -15.68 9.03
N VAL A 67 -10.05 -14.63 9.85
CA VAL A 67 -8.96 -14.16 10.72
C VAL A 67 -8.63 -15.19 11.81
N GLU A 68 -9.63 -15.86 12.37
CA GLU A 68 -9.41 -16.96 13.34
C GLU A 68 -8.69 -18.14 12.71
N ASP A 69 -9.13 -18.59 11.53
CA ASP A 69 -8.51 -19.69 10.78
C ASP A 69 -7.05 -19.34 10.40
N LEU A 70 -6.81 -18.11 9.93
CA LEU A 70 -5.46 -17.60 9.72
C LEU A 70 -4.63 -17.62 11.00
N ARG A 71 -5.19 -17.19 12.13
CA ARG A 71 -4.47 -17.13 13.40
C ARG A 71 -4.06 -18.52 13.89
N GLN A 72 -4.94 -19.50 13.74
CA GLN A 72 -4.66 -20.90 14.10
C GLN A 72 -3.58 -21.50 13.18
N ARG A 73 -3.67 -21.28 11.87
CA ARG A 73 -2.74 -21.85 10.89
C ARG A 73 -1.37 -21.18 10.85
N THR A 74 -1.28 -19.93 11.30
CA THR A 74 -0.02 -19.15 11.30
C THR A 74 0.68 -19.12 12.65
N ASP A 75 0.32 -19.99 13.59
CA ASP A 75 0.87 -20.00 14.96
C ASP A 75 0.86 -18.61 15.60
N ASN A 76 -0.31 -17.96 15.60
CA ASN A 76 -0.50 -16.60 16.10
C ASN A 76 0.32 -15.55 15.32
N PHE A 77 0.19 -15.56 13.98
CA PHE A 77 0.82 -14.62 13.06
C PHE A 77 2.37 -14.67 13.05
N LYS A 78 2.91 -15.87 13.19
CA LYS A 78 4.35 -16.15 13.04
C LYS A 78 4.72 -16.73 11.67
N ASP A 79 3.75 -16.97 10.79
CA ASP A 79 4.01 -17.47 9.43
C ASP A 79 3.31 -16.64 8.35
N CYS A 80 3.85 -16.66 7.13
CA CYS A 80 3.29 -15.95 5.98
C CYS A 80 2.33 -16.84 5.19
N ARG A 81 1.27 -16.24 4.62
CA ARG A 81 0.28 -16.90 3.76
C ARG A 81 -0.24 -15.95 2.69
N TYR A 82 -0.71 -16.48 1.58
CA TYR A 82 -1.60 -15.74 0.69
C TYR A 82 -3.03 -16.17 0.94
N ALA A 83 -3.96 -15.27 0.72
CA ALA A 83 -5.37 -15.60 0.74
C ALA A 83 -6.08 -14.89 -0.40
N VAL A 84 -7.11 -15.54 -0.91
CA VAL A 84 -8.11 -14.92 -1.76
C VAL A 84 -9.42 -14.97 -1.00
N PHE A 85 -10.08 -13.82 -0.85
CA PHE A 85 -11.34 -13.71 -0.14
C PHE A 85 -12.36 -13.02 -1.04
N ASP A 86 -13.54 -13.63 -1.19
CA ASP A 86 -14.66 -12.99 -1.88
C ASP A 86 -15.43 -12.08 -0.89
N PHE A 87 -15.27 -10.77 -1.01
CA PHE A 87 -16.00 -9.80 -0.19
C PHE A 87 -17.34 -9.45 -0.83
N LYS A 88 -18.43 -9.73 -0.11
CA LYS A 88 -19.78 -9.30 -0.50
C LYS A 88 -20.15 -8.03 0.24
N PHE A 89 -20.61 -7.00 -0.44
CA PHE A 89 -21.01 -5.74 0.18
C PHE A 89 -22.17 -5.11 -0.58
N THR A 90 -22.92 -4.26 0.10
CA THR A 90 -23.98 -3.46 -0.52
C THR A 90 -23.45 -2.05 -0.77
N CYS A 91 -23.74 -1.51 -1.94
CA CYS A 91 -23.46 -0.12 -2.25
C CYS A 91 -24.79 0.60 -2.40
N SER A 92 -25.05 1.59 -1.55
CA SER A 92 -26.18 2.49 -1.69
C SER A 92 -25.74 3.74 -2.43
N ARG A 93 -26.40 4.03 -3.56
CA ARG A 93 -26.23 5.31 -4.26
C ARG A 93 -27.51 6.12 -4.11
N VAL A 94 -27.36 7.39 -3.77
CA VAL A 94 -28.49 8.32 -3.67
C VAL A 94 -29.20 8.36 -5.03
N GLY A 95 -30.46 7.92 -5.07
CA GLY A 95 -31.29 7.88 -6.27
C GLY A 95 -31.34 6.54 -7.04
N ALA A 96 -30.52 5.54 -6.70
CA ALA A 96 -30.45 4.26 -7.42
C ALA A 96 -30.74 3.00 -6.56
N GLY A 97 -31.07 3.16 -5.28
CA GLY A 97 -31.31 2.05 -4.35
C GLY A 97 -30.03 1.35 -3.87
N THR A 98 -30.20 0.23 -3.18
CA THR A 98 -29.11 -0.63 -2.65
C THR A 98 -28.77 -1.73 -3.67
N SER A 99 -27.53 -1.74 -4.16
CA SER A 99 -27.02 -2.79 -5.06
C SER A 99 -26.11 -3.74 -4.30
N LYS A 100 -26.35 -5.05 -4.42
CA LYS A 100 -25.46 -6.09 -3.91
C LYS A 100 -24.30 -6.28 -4.88
N MET A 101 -23.07 -6.25 -4.36
CA MET A 101 -21.84 -6.37 -5.12
C MET A 101 -20.93 -7.39 -4.44
N ASP A 102 -20.09 -8.03 -5.23
CA ASP A 102 -19.03 -8.91 -4.77
C ASP A 102 -17.70 -8.50 -5.42
N LYS A 103 -16.62 -8.56 -4.64
CA LYS A 103 -15.26 -8.31 -5.11
C LYS A 103 -14.30 -9.26 -4.46
N ILE A 104 -13.51 -9.91 -5.30
CA ILE A 104 -12.46 -10.80 -4.87
C ILE A 104 -11.23 -9.96 -4.50
N VAL A 105 -10.73 -10.18 -3.29
CA VAL A 105 -9.59 -9.48 -2.71
C VAL A 105 -8.48 -10.49 -2.49
N PHE A 106 -7.30 -10.17 -3.00
CA PHE A 106 -6.08 -10.92 -2.70
C PHE A 106 -5.36 -10.26 -1.54
N LEU A 107 -5.16 -11.07 -0.51
CA LEU A 107 -4.53 -10.71 0.73
C LEU A 107 -3.17 -11.40 0.79
N GLN A 108 -2.12 -10.60 0.87
CA GLN A 108 -0.81 -11.11 1.21
C GLN A 108 -0.58 -10.89 2.70
N ILE A 109 -0.60 -11.98 3.47
CA ILE A 109 -0.43 -11.94 4.92
C ILE A 109 1.05 -12.20 5.22
N CYS A 110 1.75 -11.15 5.62
CA CYS A 110 3.18 -11.19 5.97
C CYS A 110 3.38 -10.57 7.36
N PRO A 111 3.00 -11.28 8.43
CA PRO A 111 2.98 -10.70 9.77
C PRO A 111 4.37 -10.52 10.35
N ASP A 112 4.50 -9.62 11.33
CA ASP A 112 5.82 -9.21 11.82
C ASP A 112 6.62 -10.31 12.51
N GLY A 113 5.93 -11.27 13.14
CA GLY A 113 6.56 -12.44 13.76
C GLY A 113 7.18 -13.44 12.78
N ALA A 114 6.91 -13.33 11.48
CA ALA A 114 7.44 -14.27 10.49
C ALA A 114 8.91 -14.01 10.14
N SER A 115 9.64 -15.09 9.89
CA SER A 115 11.07 -15.01 9.53
C SER A 115 11.28 -14.14 8.27
N ILE A 116 12.34 -13.34 8.28
CA ILE A 116 12.66 -12.42 7.17
C ILE A 116 12.83 -13.18 5.85
N LYS A 117 13.42 -14.38 5.89
CA LYS A 117 13.58 -15.24 4.70
C LYS A 117 12.22 -15.61 4.09
N LYS A 118 11.25 -16.03 4.91
CA LYS A 118 9.90 -16.33 4.41
C LYS A 118 9.20 -15.10 3.86
N LYS A 119 9.25 -13.96 4.59
CA LYS A 119 8.69 -12.69 4.10
C LYS A 119 9.26 -12.30 2.73
N MET A 120 10.56 -12.48 2.53
CA MET A 120 11.24 -12.20 1.27
C MET A 120 10.74 -13.09 0.13
N VAL A 121 10.59 -14.39 0.37
CA VAL A 121 10.02 -15.33 -0.62
C VAL A 121 8.57 -14.93 -0.95
N TYR A 122 7.73 -14.72 0.05
CA TYR A 122 6.33 -14.33 -0.18
C TYR A 122 6.18 -12.95 -0.83
N ALA A 123 7.06 -11.99 -0.57
CA ALA A 123 7.03 -10.71 -1.28
C ALA A 123 7.44 -10.86 -2.75
N SER A 124 8.47 -11.64 -3.01
CA SER A 124 9.02 -11.84 -4.36
C SER A 124 8.24 -12.83 -5.23
N SER A 125 7.42 -13.72 -4.64
CA SER A 125 6.54 -14.65 -5.36
C SER A 125 5.13 -14.09 -5.58
N ALA A 126 4.81 -12.93 -4.99
CA ALA A 126 3.48 -12.32 -5.09
C ALA A 126 3.10 -11.97 -6.55
N SER A 127 4.07 -11.63 -7.40
CA SER A 127 3.81 -11.36 -8.82
C SER A 127 3.43 -12.63 -9.60
N ALA A 128 4.07 -13.76 -9.30
CA ALA A 128 3.84 -15.04 -10.00
C ALA A 128 2.43 -15.60 -9.72
N ILE A 129 2.01 -15.58 -8.46
CA ILE A 129 0.66 -16.02 -8.09
C ILE A 129 -0.40 -15.08 -8.66
N LYS A 130 -0.20 -13.76 -8.61
CA LYS A 130 -1.14 -12.78 -9.20
C LYS A 130 -1.31 -12.98 -10.70
N ALA A 131 -0.20 -13.19 -11.43
CA ALA A 131 -0.26 -13.47 -12.86
C ALA A 131 -1.04 -14.76 -13.15
N SER A 132 -0.95 -15.75 -12.26
CA SER A 132 -1.67 -17.02 -12.37
C SER A 132 -3.16 -16.89 -12.03
N LEU A 133 -3.53 -16.03 -11.09
CA LEU A 133 -4.92 -15.81 -10.68
C LEU A 133 -5.67 -14.80 -11.57
N GLY A 134 -4.96 -13.95 -12.31
CA GLY A 134 -5.54 -12.93 -13.20
C GLY A 134 -5.73 -11.58 -12.51
N THR A 135 -4.93 -10.61 -12.93
CA THR A 135 -4.79 -9.29 -12.29
C THR A 135 -6.04 -8.40 -12.37
N GLU A 136 -6.97 -8.68 -13.30
CA GLU A 136 -8.17 -7.85 -13.50
C GLU A 136 -9.26 -8.07 -12.45
N LYS A 137 -9.30 -9.26 -11.82
CA LYS A 137 -10.38 -9.66 -10.91
C LYS A 137 -10.07 -9.43 -9.43
N ILE A 138 -8.90 -8.86 -9.12
CA ILE A 138 -8.31 -8.93 -7.78
C ILE A 138 -7.92 -7.54 -7.26
N ILE A 139 -8.45 -7.16 -6.09
CA ILE A 139 -7.93 -6.01 -5.34
C ILE A 139 -6.79 -6.49 -4.42
N GLN A 140 -5.61 -5.88 -4.55
CA GLN A 140 -4.49 -6.14 -3.65
C GLN A 140 -4.66 -5.37 -2.34
N PHE A 141 -4.61 -6.09 -1.23
CA PHE A 141 -4.51 -5.51 0.11
C PHE A 141 -3.27 -6.05 0.83
N GLN A 142 -2.31 -5.17 1.09
CA GLN A 142 -1.16 -5.42 1.96
C GLN A 142 -1.38 -4.60 3.22
N ALA A 143 -1.65 -5.28 4.34
CA ALA A 143 -1.75 -4.65 5.64
C ALA A 143 -0.38 -4.77 6.32
N SER A 144 0.34 -3.66 6.43
CA SER A 144 1.62 -3.62 7.15
C SER A 144 1.43 -3.59 8.68
N GLY A 145 0.18 -3.56 9.17
CA GLY A 145 -0.14 -3.37 10.59
C GLY A 145 0.24 -1.99 11.13
N VAL A 146 0.99 -1.18 10.37
CA VAL A 146 1.49 0.13 10.76
C VAL A 146 0.35 1.13 10.77
N LYS A 147 0.09 1.71 11.94
CA LYS A 147 -0.92 2.75 12.13
C LYS A 147 -0.34 4.11 11.76
N VAL A 148 -1.17 5.05 11.32
CA VAL A 148 -0.74 6.43 11.07
C VAL A 148 -1.05 7.25 12.31
N ASP A 149 -0.07 7.93 12.87
CA ASP A 149 -0.29 8.83 14.00
C ASP A 149 -1.11 10.05 13.56
N ALA A 150 -2.01 10.51 14.43
CA ALA A 150 -2.89 11.65 14.14
C ALA A 150 -2.11 12.96 13.88
N SER A 151 -0.89 13.09 14.43
CA SER A 151 -0.01 14.22 14.16
C SER A 151 0.36 14.33 12.67
N CYS A 152 0.43 13.22 11.94
CA CYS A 152 0.75 13.23 10.51
C CYS A 152 -0.32 13.96 9.70
N LYS A 153 -1.60 13.69 9.99
CA LYS A 153 -2.72 14.33 9.31
C LYS A 153 -2.80 15.82 9.64
N LYS A 154 -2.61 16.17 10.92
CA LYS A 154 -2.58 17.57 11.37
C LYS A 154 -1.47 18.36 10.68
N ALA A 155 -0.24 17.84 10.64
CA ALA A 155 0.89 18.49 9.98
C ALA A 155 0.61 18.67 8.48
N TYR A 156 0.07 17.64 7.82
CA TYR A 156 -0.28 17.72 6.40
C TYR A 156 -1.36 18.76 6.11
N ASP A 157 -2.42 18.85 6.92
CA ASP A 157 -3.46 19.85 6.74
C ASP A 157 -2.91 21.28 6.96
N GLU A 158 -1.93 21.46 7.85
CA GLU A 158 -1.21 22.73 8.03
C GLU A 158 -0.32 23.10 6.83
N LEU A 159 0.29 22.12 6.15
CA LEU A 159 1.02 22.33 4.91
C LEU A 159 0.07 22.64 3.75
N HIS A 160 -0.96 21.82 3.54
CA HIS A 160 -1.80 21.90 2.34
C HIS A 160 -2.84 23.02 2.38
N GLN A 161 -3.49 23.26 3.52
CA GLN A 161 -4.57 24.25 3.62
C GLN A 161 -4.05 25.61 4.09
N LYS A 162 -3.09 25.63 5.01
CA LYS A 162 -2.60 26.86 5.64
C LYS A 162 -1.27 27.35 5.05
N HIS A 163 -0.61 26.56 4.20
CA HIS A 163 0.71 26.84 3.65
C HIS A 163 1.70 27.33 4.72
N GLN A 164 1.67 26.68 5.90
CA GLN A 164 2.53 27.04 7.03
C GLN A 164 3.89 26.34 6.96
N HIS A 165 3.97 25.23 6.25
CA HIS A 165 5.16 24.39 6.16
C HIS A 165 5.46 24.14 4.68
N SER A 166 6.74 24.17 4.28
CA SER A 166 7.14 23.90 2.90
C SER A 166 7.38 22.41 2.64
N TYR A 167 7.74 21.65 3.67
CA TYR A 167 7.91 20.20 3.58
C TYR A 167 7.61 19.54 4.93
N ILE A 168 7.25 18.27 4.90
CA ILE A 168 7.11 17.40 6.06
C ILE A 168 7.81 16.09 5.74
N ILE A 169 8.65 15.62 6.66
CA ILE A 169 9.28 14.31 6.61
C ILE A 169 8.59 13.42 7.63
N PHE A 170 8.20 12.23 7.20
CA PHE A 170 7.61 11.18 8.03
C PHE A 170 8.57 10.00 8.12
N ARG A 171 8.53 9.32 9.26
CA ARG A 171 9.23 8.05 9.48
C ARG A 171 8.31 7.04 10.13
N ILE A 172 8.69 5.77 10.03
CA ILE A 172 8.10 4.74 10.88
C ILE A 172 8.82 4.81 12.24
N SER A 173 8.06 4.66 13.32
CA SER A 173 8.56 4.57 14.70
C SER A 173 9.57 3.44 14.83
N ASP A 174 10.45 3.54 15.81
CA ASP A 174 11.49 2.55 16.09
C ASP A 174 10.90 1.18 16.49
N ASP A 175 9.64 1.17 16.94
CA ASP A 175 8.85 -0.02 17.24
C ASP A 175 8.22 -0.68 15.99
N ASP A 176 8.44 -0.14 14.78
CA ASP A 176 7.83 -0.59 13.51
C ASP A 176 6.29 -0.54 13.46
N THR A 177 5.60 0.07 14.44
CA THR A 177 4.12 0.00 14.56
C THR A 177 3.35 1.24 14.13
N THR A 178 3.99 2.41 14.09
CA THR A 178 3.32 3.69 13.82
C THR A 178 4.11 4.58 12.87
N ILE A 179 3.44 5.29 11.98
CA ILE A 179 4.04 6.36 11.17
C ILE A 179 3.90 7.66 11.95
N ILE A 180 5.03 8.35 12.15
CA ILE A 180 5.14 9.59 12.91
C ILE A 180 5.82 10.68 12.07
N VAL A 181 5.60 11.92 12.46
CA VAL A 181 6.30 13.08 11.87
C VAL A 181 7.73 13.09 12.40
N ASP A 182 8.70 13.07 11.50
CA ASP A 182 10.13 13.16 11.81
C ASP A 182 10.55 14.63 11.88
N LYS A 183 10.19 15.38 10.83
CA LYS A 183 10.55 16.79 10.71
C LYS A 183 9.48 17.58 9.99
N VAL A 184 9.28 18.82 10.41
CA VAL A 184 8.46 19.80 9.72
C VAL A 184 9.35 20.96 9.30
N GLY A 185 9.33 21.29 8.01
CA GLY A 185 10.06 22.41 7.43
C GLY A 185 9.31 23.73 7.63
N SER A 186 10.04 24.81 7.91
CA SER A 186 9.45 26.13 8.08
C SER A 186 8.80 26.65 6.79
N LYS A 187 7.90 27.63 6.93
CA LYS A 187 7.31 28.36 5.80
C LYS A 187 8.41 28.97 4.91
N ASN A 188 8.32 28.74 3.60
CA ASN A 188 9.27 29.20 2.58
C ASN A 188 10.68 28.60 2.70
N ALA A 189 10.84 27.43 3.34
CA ALA A 189 12.12 26.73 3.31
C ALA A 189 12.46 26.36 1.85
N PRO A 190 13.70 26.62 1.39
CA PRO A 190 14.10 26.29 0.03
C PRO A 190 14.16 24.77 -0.17
N TYR A 191 13.94 24.32 -1.40
CA TYR A 191 13.96 22.89 -1.74
C TYR A 191 15.30 22.22 -1.40
N SER A 192 16.41 22.97 -1.48
CA SER A 192 17.74 22.48 -1.08
C SER A 192 17.81 22.12 0.40
N GLU A 193 17.11 22.84 1.28
CA GLU A 193 17.06 22.51 2.71
C GLU A 193 16.34 21.19 2.96
N PHE A 194 15.25 20.95 2.22
CA PHE A 194 14.53 19.68 2.25
C PHE A 194 15.43 18.50 1.85
N VAL A 195 16.19 18.64 0.75
CA VAL A 195 17.11 17.60 0.28
C VAL A 195 18.22 17.34 1.31
N GLU A 196 18.78 18.39 1.91
CA GLU A 196 19.79 18.27 2.96
C GLU A 196 19.23 17.62 4.23
N GLU A 197 17.99 17.90 4.61
CA GLU A 197 17.35 17.27 5.77
C GLU A 197 17.01 15.80 5.51
N ILE A 198 16.61 15.43 4.28
CA ILE A 198 16.53 14.02 3.87
C ILE A 198 17.91 13.37 3.99
N ARG A 199 18.97 13.98 3.44
CA ARG A 199 20.33 13.44 3.52
C ARG A 199 20.76 13.22 4.97
N LYS A 200 20.51 14.17 5.87
CA LYS A 200 20.82 14.06 7.30
C LYS A 200 20.00 12.98 8.00
N SER A 201 18.70 12.91 7.73
CA SER A 201 17.81 11.91 8.35
C SER A 201 18.07 10.49 7.86
N VAL A 202 18.62 10.35 6.64
CA VAL A 202 19.01 9.07 6.06
C VAL A 202 20.35 8.57 6.62
N GLY A 203 21.25 9.48 7.00
CA GLY A 203 22.54 9.17 7.62
C GLY A 203 23.39 8.24 6.73
N ASP A 204 23.69 7.05 7.24
CA ASP A 204 24.52 6.02 6.58
C ASP A 204 23.82 5.26 5.44
N GLY A 205 22.78 5.82 4.81
CA GLY A 205 22.07 5.16 3.68
C GLY A 205 21.17 3.99 4.08
N LYS A 206 20.96 3.74 5.38
CA LYS A 206 20.20 2.57 5.88
C LYS A 206 18.75 2.88 6.27
N GLU A 207 18.40 4.14 6.24
CA GLU A 207 17.12 4.67 6.72
C GLU A 207 16.20 5.01 5.54
N CYS A 208 14.92 4.68 5.66
CA CYS A 208 13.90 5.07 4.70
C CYS A 208 13.09 6.23 5.28
N ARG A 209 12.57 7.12 4.44
CA ARG A 209 11.75 8.28 4.85
C ARG A 209 10.65 8.52 3.82
N TYR A 210 9.50 8.99 4.29
CA TYR A 210 8.51 9.59 3.40
C TYR A 210 8.57 11.09 3.55
N ALA A 211 8.17 11.81 2.52
CA ALA A 211 8.00 13.24 2.61
C ALA A 211 6.81 13.73 1.80
N ALA A 212 6.20 14.81 2.27
CA ALA A 212 5.31 15.65 1.48
C ALA A 212 5.99 17.00 1.33
N VAL A 213 6.26 17.42 0.10
CA VAL A 213 6.94 18.68 -0.20
C VAL A 213 6.08 19.52 -1.12
N ASP A 214 5.94 20.79 -0.79
CA ASP A 214 5.19 21.75 -1.59
C ASP A 214 6.13 22.38 -2.62
N VAL A 215 5.95 22.00 -3.89
CA VAL A 215 6.80 22.45 -4.99
C VAL A 215 6.11 23.58 -5.74
N GLU A 216 6.75 24.74 -5.75
CA GLU A 216 6.30 25.89 -6.55
C GLU A 216 6.77 25.74 -8.00
N VAL A 217 5.81 25.77 -8.93
CA VAL A 217 6.04 25.66 -10.36
C VAL A 217 5.50 26.91 -11.05
N GLN A 218 6.27 27.47 -11.97
CA GLN A 218 5.80 28.56 -12.82
C GLN A 218 5.16 27.97 -14.07
N VAL A 219 3.86 28.21 -14.22
CA VAL A 219 3.10 27.79 -15.39
C VAL A 219 2.81 29.00 -16.25
N GLN A 220 3.28 28.96 -17.50
CA GLN A 220 2.88 29.94 -18.51
C GLN A 220 1.64 29.39 -19.22
N ARG A 221 0.49 30.04 -19.02
CA ARG A 221 -0.74 29.66 -19.71
C ARG A 221 -0.65 30.13 -21.16
N GLN A 222 -1.05 29.28 -22.11
CA GLN A 222 -1.09 29.69 -23.53
C GLN A 222 -2.04 30.89 -23.68
N GLY A 223 -1.52 31.98 -24.23
CA GLY A 223 -2.29 33.19 -24.54
C GLY A 223 -2.13 34.37 -23.58
N THR A 224 -1.33 34.27 -22.51
CA THR A 224 -0.98 35.42 -21.66
C THR A 224 0.51 35.43 -21.28
N ASP A 225 1.16 36.61 -21.32
CA ASP A 225 2.56 36.80 -20.90
C ASP A 225 2.78 36.69 -19.37
N ALA A 226 1.71 36.48 -18.60
CA ALA A 226 1.78 36.36 -17.15
C ALA A 226 2.10 34.91 -16.72
N ALA A 227 3.32 34.70 -16.23
CA ALA A 227 3.68 33.46 -15.52
C ALA A 227 2.87 33.36 -14.22
N SER A 228 2.01 32.34 -14.12
CA SER A 228 1.26 32.06 -12.88
C SER A 228 2.06 31.10 -12.01
N ARG A 229 2.26 31.45 -10.73
CA ARG A 229 2.88 30.56 -9.75
C ARG A 229 1.83 29.59 -9.24
N LEU A 230 2.09 28.30 -9.39
CA LEU A 230 1.20 27.24 -8.96
C LEU A 230 1.96 26.27 -8.07
N THR A 231 1.37 25.94 -6.94
CA THR A 231 2.05 25.23 -5.86
C THR A 231 1.41 23.85 -5.71
N LYS A 232 2.24 22.80 -5.74
CA LYS A 232 1.82 21.39 -5.65
C LYS A 232 2.80 20.62 -4.75
N VAL A 233 2.38 20.17 -3.58
CA VAL A 233 1.75 18.85 -3.39
C VAL A 233 2.48 17.64 -3.99
N VAL A 234 3.78 17.40 -3.76
CA VAL A 234 4.46 16.15 -4.17
C VAL A 234 4.71 15.22 -2.99
N PHE A 235 4.34 13.96 -3.13
CA PHE A 235 4.69 12.92 -2.17
C PHE A 235 5.95 12.18 -2.62
N VAL A 236 6.98 12.16 -1.77
CA VAL A 236 8.26 11.51 -2.02
C VAL A 236 8.39 10.31 -1.09
N GLN A 237 8.66 9.14 -1.65
CA GLN A 237 9.05 7.95 -0.91
C GLN A 237 10.53 7.71 -1.16
N TYR A 238 11.36 7.99 -0.15
CA TYR A 238 12.79 7.75 -0.20
C TYR A 238 13.14 6.42 0.47
N CYS A 239 13.70 5.50 -0.32
CA CYS A 239 14.00 4.14 0.10
C CYS A 239 15.32 3.69 -0.53
N PRO A 240 16.46 3.93 0.13
CA PRO A 240 17.76 3.59 -0.43
C PRO A 240 17.95 2.07 -0.54
N ASP A 241 18.71 1.64 -1.55
CA ASP A 241 18.93 0.20 -1.78
C ASP A 241 19.78 -0.45 -0.68
N GLU A 242 20.63 0.33 -0.02
CA GLU A 242 21.45 -0.06 1.13
C GLU A 242 20.64 -0.28 2.42
N ALA A 243 19.37 0.17 2.46
CA ALA A 243 18.50 -0.05 3.60
C ALA A 243 18.21 -1.55 3.81
N PRO A 244 18.11 -2.01 5.07
CA PRO A 244 17.77 -3.40 5.37
C PRO A 244 16.48 -3.84 4.67
N VAL A 245 16.48 -5.04 4.10
CA VAL A 245 15.33 -5.60 3.35
C VAL A 245 14.02 -5.49 4.14
N ARG A 246 14.06 -5.74 5.46
CA ARG A 246 12.90 -5.60 6.35
C ARG A 246 12.35 -4.18 6.37
N ARG A 247 13.21 -3.16 6.51
CA ARG A 247 12.84 -1.73 6.48
C ARG A 247 12.23 -1.35 5.14
N ARG A 248 12.89 -1.71 4.04
CA ARG A 248 12.41 -1.43 2.68
C ARG A 248 11.02 -2.01 2.45
N MET A 249 10.81 -3.24 2.90
CA MET A 249 9.51 -3.89 2.80
C MET A 249 8.44 -3.19 3.65
N LEU A 250 8.77 -2.84 4.89
CA LEU A 250 7.86 -2.13 5.78
C LEU A 250 7.43 -0.80 5.17
N TYR A 251 8.37 -0.02 4.66
CA TYR A 251 8.08 1.25 3.98
C TYR A 251 7.30 1.07 2.66
N ALA A 252 7.60 0.03 1.87
CA ALA A 252 6.83 -0.26 0.66
C ALA A 252 5.38 -0.65 0.99
N SER A 253 5.16 -1.41 2.06
CA SER A 253 3.84 -1.89 2.46
C SER A 253 2.98 -0.82 3.17
N SER A 254 3.61 0.08 3.93
CA SER A 254 2.92 1.13 4.70
C SER A 254 2.53 2.37 3.90
N VAL A 255 3.10 2.55 2.69
CA VAL A 255 2.90 3.78 1.89
C VAL A 255 1.43 4.01 1.56
N ARG A 256 0.67 2.94 1.31
CA ARG A 256 -0.75 3.03 0.98
C ARG A 256 -1.58 3.55 2.15
N ALA A 257 -1.29 3.07 3.36
CA ALA A 257 -1.99 3.52 4.57
C ALA A 257 -1.77 5.02 4.79
N LEU A 258 -0.51 5.47 4.66
CA LEU A 258 -0.18 6.89 4.79
C LEU A 258 -0.89 7.74 3.73
N LYS A 259 -0.84 7.34 2.45
CA LYS A 259 -1.49 8.10 1.36
C LYS A 259 -3.00 8.20 1.56
N ALA A 260 -3.65 7.10 1.95
CA ALA A 260 -5.08 7.09 2.23
C ALA A 260 -5.45 8.01 3.39
N THR A 261 -4.70 7.99 4.51
CA THR A 261 -4.95 8.86 5.65
C THR A 261 -4.73 10.33 5.34
N LEU A 262 -3.70 10.66 4.56
CA LEU A 262 -3.38 12.04 4.21
C LEU A 262 -4.28 12.60 3.10
N GLY A 263 -4.91 11.75 2.29
CA GLY A 263 -5.69 12.14 1.12
C GLY A 263 -4.81 12.38 -0.12
N LEU A 264 -3.67 11.69 -0.20
CA LEU A 264 -2.64 11.83 -1.24
C LEU A 264 -2.82 10.85 -2.40
N GLU A 265 -3.96 10.18 -2.52
CA GLU A 265 -4.16 9.10 -3.50
C GLU A 265 -4.05 9.58 -4.95
N SER A 266 -4.52 10.80 -5.23
CA SER A 266 -4.49 11.43 -6.55
C SER A 266 -3.24 12.26 -6.83
N LEU A 267 -2.35 12.43 -5.84
CA LEU A 267 -1.15 13.25 -6.01
C LEU A 267 0.00 12.45 -6.61
N MET A 268 0.89 13.18 -7.28
CA MET A 268 2.12 12.65 -7.84
C MET A 268 2.98 12.03 -6.73
N GLN A 269 3.42 10.80 -6.97
CA GLN A 269 4.31 10.06 -6.10
C GLN A 269 5.66 9.87 -6.78
N VAL A 270 6.72 10.37 -6.15
CA VAL A 270 8.10 10.13 -6.54
C VAL A 270 8.65 8.99 -5.68
N GLN A 271 9.14 7.93 -6.30
CA GLN A 271 9.87 6.87 -5.62
C GLN A 271 11.35 7.08 -5.89
N ALA A 272 12.09 7.44 -4.84
CA ALA A 272 13.50 7.76 -4.91
C ALA A 272 14.32 6.68 -4.19
N SER A 273 15.35 6.17 -4.86
CA SER A 273 16.32 5.26 -4.26
C SER A 273 17.65 5.98 -4.02
N ASP A 274 17.96 6.97 -4.85
CA ASP A 274 19.09 7.88 -4.68
C ASP A 274 18.61 9.31 -4.39
N ILE A 275 19.46 10.11 -3.76
CA ILE A 275 19.20 11.53 -3.53
C ILE A 275 19.10 12.27 -4.87
N SER A 276 19.80 11.82 -5.91
CA SER A 276 19.66 12.38 -7.26
C SER A 276 18.27 12.25 -7.86
N ASP A 277 17.48 11.25 -7.42
CA ASP A 277 16.10 11.06 -7.90
C ASP A 277 15.15 12.14 -7.38
N ILE A 278 15.55 12.86 -6.34
CA ILE A 278 14.79 13.95 -5.72
C ILE A 278 15.24 15.30 -6.28
N ASP A 279 15.82 15.33 -7.49
CA ASP A 279 16.24 16.59 -8.11
C ASP A 279 15.04 17.50 -8.41
N GLU A 280 15.16 18.77 -7.99
CA GLU A 280 14.10 19.76 -8.10
C GLU A 280 13.69 20.00 -9.56
N LYS A 281 14.65 20.00 -10.51
CA LYS A 281 14.36 20.27 -11.92
C LYS A 281 13.61 19.10 -12.54
N ALA A 282 14.01 17.87 -12.22
CA ALA A 282 13.33 16.66 -12.70
C ALA A 282 11.87 16.63 -12.23
N ILE A 283 11.63 16.85 -10.94
CA ILE A 283 10.29 16.85 -10.35
C ILE A 283 9.43 17.98 -10.94
N LYS A 284 9.99 19.19 -11.08
CA LYS A 284 9.27 20.31 -11.72
C LYS A 284 8.88 20.02 -13.16
N HIS A 285 9.78 19.39 -13.93
CA HIS A 285 9.50 19.02 -15.31
C HIS A 285 8.36 17.99 -15.40
N GLU A 286 8.37 16.97 -14.55
CA GLU A 286 7.33 15.93 -14.52
C GLU A 286 5.98 16.45 -14.00
N LEU A 287 5.99 17.38 -13.03
CA LEU A 287 4.78 18.08 -12.59
C LEU A 287 4.13 18.90 -13.71
N MET A 288 4.94 19.47 -14.60
CA MET A 288 4.48 20.26 -15.74
C MET A 288 3.88 19.38 -16.85
N SER A 289 4.46 18.21 -17.10
CA SER A 289 3.91 17.27 -18.09
C SER A 289 2.55 16.71 -17.66
N HIS A 290 2.40 16.38 -16.38
CA HIS A 290 1.15 15.86 -15.81
C HIS A 290 0.02 16.91 -15.70
N GLN A 291 0.30 18.21 -15.88
CA GLN A 291 -0.77 19.22 -15.95
C GLN A 291 -1.41 19.35 -17.33
N ARG A 292 -0.78 18.81 -18.38
CA ARG A 292 -1.25 18.95 -19.77
C ARG A 292 -2.19 17.82 -20.22
N THR A 293 -2.42 16.82 -19.37
CA THR A 293 -3.29 15.66 -19.64
C THR A 293 -4.53 15.75 -18.78
#